data_AF-A0AAU2JHM3-F1
#
_entry.id   AF-A0AAU2JHM3-F1
#
_cell.length_a   1.000
_cell.length_b   1.000
_cell.length_c   1.000
_cell.angle_alpha   90.00
_cell.angle_beta   90.00
_cell.angle_gamma   90.00
#
_symmetry.space_group_name_H-M   'P 1'
#
loop_
_entity.id
_entity.type
_entity.pdbx_description
1 polymer ?
#
loop_
_entity_poly.entity_id
_entity_poly.type
_entity_poly.pdbx_seq_one_letter_code
_entity_poly.pdbx_strand_id
1 'polypeptide(L)'
;MSDPRAPQDDDYSATVLGSHWISGPPVPQPAVPDRVEGSVMRFGPGVTAALPAPFPVSAVTVPRRRPGAGLRRYALAAVVLAAVLAYLGWQRFGPALEVREVAVATDPKGPSCDSTADVVAVVRTNGRPGTLTYRWLRSDGTRSEQLTERVPRGGKEARLHLLWTFQGAGTYPAKAELELVSPERHTASVEFTYRCSR
;
A
#
# COMPACT_ATOMS: atom_id res chain seq x y z
N MET A 1 42.81 12.85 -46.99
CA MET A 1 41.86 11.97 -46.29
C MET A 1 41.78 12.47 -44.85
N SER A 2 40.80 13.27 -44.42
CA SER A 2 39.35 12.94 -44.28
C SER A 2 39.21 11.60 -43.54
N ASP A 3 38.71 11.50 -42.30
CA ASP A 3 37.54 12.16 -41.73
C ASP A 3 37.56 12.07 -40.18
N PRO A 4 37.34 13.17 -39.44
CA PRO A 4 37.01 13.20 -38.02
C PRO A 4 35.53 13.57 -37.85
N ARG A 5 34.67 12.66 -37.36
CA ARG A 5 33.31 13.01 -36.94
C ARG A 5 32.84 12.24 -35.71
N ALA A 6 33.07 12.85 -34.55
CA ALA A 6 32.06 12.88 -33.51
C ALA A 6 30.93 13.83 -33.96
N PRO A 7 29.65 13.53 -33.71
CA PRO A 7 28.64 14.54 -33.53
C PRO A 7 28.49 14.81 -32.03
N GLN A 8 28.77 16.05 -31.70
CA GLN A 8 28.49 16.72 -30.43
C GLN A 8 26.98 16.94 -30.30
N ASP A 9 26.50 16.87 -29.06
CA ASP A 9 25.13 17.18 -28.66
C ASP A 9 24.66 18.59 -29.08
N ASP A 10 23.34 18.75 -29.00
CA ASP A 10 22.59 19.97 -28.74
C ASP A 10 21.65 20.49 -29.85
N ASP A 11 20.45 20.83 -29.39
CA ASP A 11 19.39 21.61 -30.06
C ASP A 11 18.44 20.90 -31.04
N TYR A 12 17.71 19.90 -30.53
CA TYR A 12 16.34 19.67 -31.01
C TYR A 12 15.40 20.75 -30.43
N SER A 13 15.41 21.93 -31.05
CA SER A 13 14.49 23.03 -30.75
C SER A 13 13.11 22.76 -31.34
N ALA A 14 12.16 22.28 -30.52
CA ALA A 14 10.77 22.01 -30.89
C ALA A 14 9.88 23.28 -31.03
N THR A 15 10.47 24.46 -31.24
CA THR A 15 9.76 25.76 -31.14
C THR A 15 9.73 26.61 -32.41
N VAL A 16 10.26 26.14 -33.55
CA VAL A 16 10.34 26.96 -34.79
C VAL A 16 9.27 26.61 -35.84
N LEU A 17 8.08 26.17 -35.42
CA LEU A 17 6.95 25.89 -36.35
C LEU A 17 5.74 26.82 -36.18
N GLY A 18 5.85 27.89 -35.38
CA GLY A 18 4.69 28.71 -34.99
C GLY A 18 4.58 30.11 -35.62
N SER A 19 5.56 30.62 -36.36
CA SER A 19 5.67 32.08 -36.60
C SER A 19 5.25 32.61 -37.98
N HIS A 20 4.84 31.78 -38.95
CA HIS A 20 4.55 32.28 -40.31
C HIS A 20 3.06 32.40 -40.70
N TRP A 21 2.14 32.14 -39.78
CA TRP A 21 0.68 32.11 -40.05
C TRP A 21 -0.13 33.11 -39.21
N ILE A 22 0.52 33.90 -38.35
CA ILE A 22 -0.10 35.08 -37.73
C ILE A 22 -0.12 36.19 -38.80
N SER A 23 -1.15 36.13 -39.64
CA SER A 23 -1.61 37.30 -40.37
C SER A 23 -2.22 38.25 -39.33
N GLY A 24 -1.57 39.38 -39.10
CA GLY A 24 -2.14 40.46 -38.30
C GLY A 24 -3.49 40.91 -38.88
N PRO A 25 -4.41 41.46 -38.06
CA PRO A 25 -5.71 41.90 -38.53
C PRO A 25 -5.57 42.95 -39.63
N PRO A 26 -6.46 42.97 -40.64
CA PRO A 26 -6.42 43.98 -41.70
C PRO A 26 -6.59 45.38 -41.11
N VAL A 27 -5.81 46.34 -41.63
CA VAL A 27 -5.88 47.76 -41.29
C VAL A 27 -7.31 48.27 -41.56
N PRO A 28 -8.01 48.88 -40.59
CA PRO A 28 -9.33 49.42 -40.84
C PRO A 28 -9.26 50.57 -41.85
N GLN A 29 -9.96 50.42 -42.98
CA GLN A 29 -10.25 51.55 -43.86
C GLN A 29 -11.26 52.47 -43.13
N PRO A 30 -11.14 53.80 -43.26
CA PRO A 30 -12.11 54.72 -42.66
C PRO A 30 -13.48 54.53 -43.33
N ALA A 31 -14.37 53.82 -42.64
CA ALA A 31 -15.78 53.78 -42.98
C ALA A 31 -16.38 55.16 -42.67
N VAL A 32 -17.03 55.75 -43.68
CA VAL A 32 -17.82 56.98 -43.54
C VAL A 32 -18.89 56.76 -42.46
N PRO A 33 -18.95 57.59 -41.40
CA PRO A 33 -19.90 57.38 -40.33
C PRO A 33 -21.29 57.88 -40.75
N ASP A 34 -22.20 56.97 -41.10
CA ASP A 34 -23.63 57.29 -41.26
C ASP A 34 -24.42 57.02 -39.96
N ARG A 35 -23.75 57.18 -38.82
CA ARG A 35 -24.38 57.13 -37.50
C ARG A 35 -24.28 58.52 -36.89
N VAL A 36 -25.37 59.27 -37.01
CA VAL A 36 -25.56 60.48 -36.20
C VAL A 36 -25.74 60.01 -34.75
N GLU A 37 -24.66 60.04 -33.97
CA GLU A 37 -24.74 60.15 -32.51
C GLU A 37 -25.55 61.43 -32.18
N GLY A 38 -26.85 61.28 -31.92
CA GLY A 38 -27.69 62.44 -31.66
C GLY A 38 -29.18 62.22 -31.40
N SER A 39 -29.71 60.99 -31.48
CA SER A 39 -31.10 60.74 -31.02
C SER A 39 -31.10 60.16 -29.61
N VAL A 40 -30.91 61.05 -28.63
CA VAL A 40 -31.35 60.78 -27.25
C VAL A 40 -32.88 60.70 -27.30
N MET A 41 -33.41 59.51 -27.59
CA MET A 41 -34.82 59.22 -27.34
C MET A 41 -34.99 59.13 -25.82
N ARG A 42 -35.40 60.24 -25.21
CA ARG A 42 -35.92 60.25 -23.85
C ARG A 42 -37.24 59.49 -23.84
N PHE A 43 -37.18 58.20 -23.51
CA PHE A 43 -38.36 57.48 -23.08
C PHE A 43 -38.78 58.06 -21.72
N GLY A 44 -39.86 58.84 -21.70
CA GLY A 44 -40.53 59.25 -20.47
C GLY A 44 -41.01 58.02 -19.69
N PRO A 45 -41.16 58.11 -18.35
CA PRO A 45 -41.54 56.96 -17.55
C PRO A 45 -43.00 56.59 -17.84
N GLY A 46 -43.20 55.50 -18.58
CA GLY A 46 -44.52 54.91 -18.81
C GLY A 46 -44.74 54.40 -20.23
N VAL A 47 -44.05 53.33 -20.62
CA VAL A 47 -44.50 52.45 -21.73
C VAL A 47 -43.88 51.07 -21.55
N THR A 48 -44.59 50.18 -20.84
CA THR A 48 -44.36 48.74 -20.94
C THR A 48 -45.01 48.25 -22.23
N ALA A 49 -44.24 48.16 -23.31
CA ALA A 49 -44.66 47.45 -24.51
C ALA A 49 -44.56 45.94 -24.29
N ALA A 50 -45.44 45.38 -23.46
CA ALA A 50 -45.73 43.96 -23.45
C ALA A 50 -46.86 43.71 -24.46
N LEU A 51 -46.50 43.48 -25.72
CA LEU A 51 -47.44 42.99 -26.72
C LEU A 51 -47.50 41.45 -26.65
N PRO A 52 -48.68 40.83 -26.53
CA PRO A 52 -48.80 39.38 -26.64
C PRO A 52 -48.54 38.95 -28.10
N ALA A 53 -47.72 37.91 -28.29
CA ALA A 53 -47.45 37.36 -29.62
C ALA A 53 -48.73 36.74 -30.22
N PRO A 54 -49.09 37.04 -31.49
CA PRO A 54 -50.37 36.65 -32.08
C PRO A 54 -50.44 35.20 -32.62
N PHE A 55 -49.43 34.35 -32.35
CA PHE A 55 -49.43 32.95 -32.76
C PHE A 55 -48.74 32.07 -31.69
N PRO A 56 -49.18 30.80 -31.53
CA PRO A 56 -48.55 29.89 -30.57
C PRO A 56 -47.13 29.56 -31.04
N VAL A 57 -46.14 30.21 -30.43
CA VAL A 57 -44.75 29.76 -30.50
C VAL A 57 -44.63 28.47 -29.69
N SER A 58 -44.67 27.34 -30.39
CA SER A 58 -44.23 26.06 -29.82
C SER A 58 -42.75 26.20 -29.47
N ALA A 59 -42.45 26.36 -28.19
CA ALA A 59 -41.08 26.35 -27.71
C ALA A 59 -40.45 25.01 -28.08
N VAL A 60 -39.52 25.02 -29.06
CA VAL A 60 -38.69 23.86 -29.36
C VAL A 60 -37.89 23.58 -28.10
N THR A 61 -38.26 22.49 -27.41
CA THR A 61 -37.51 22.04 -26.24
C THR A 61 -36.19 21.50 -26.76
N VAL A 62 -35.14 22.33 -26.74
CA VAL A 62 -33.79 21.85 -27.06
C VAL A 62 -33.50 20.74 -26.05
N PRO A 63 -33.21 19.50 -26.48
CA PRO A 63 -32.92 18.43 -25.54
C PRO A 63 -31.69 18.86 -24.76
N ARG A 64 -31.89 19.10 -23.45
CA ARG A 64 -30.81 19.38 -22.50
C ARG A 64 -29.87 18.20 -22.59
N ARG A 65 -28.73 18.35 -23.28
CA ARG A 65 -27.68 17.33 -23.31
C ARG A 65 -27.27 17.10 -21.87
N ARG A 66 -27.70 15.98 -21.29
CA ARG A 66 -27.33 15.60 -19.93
C ARG A 66 -25.80 15.47 -19.90
N PRO A 67 -25.07 16.28 -19.12
CA PRO A 67 -23.60 16.24 -19.13
C PRO A 67 -23.02 14.95 -18.52
N GLY A 68 -23.87 14.03 -18.03
CA GLY A 68 -23.45 12.87 -17.24
C GLY A 68 -23.08 11.59 -18.01
N ALA A 69 -23.28 11.50 -19.33
CA ALA A 69 -23.02 10.25 -20.06
C ALA A 69 -21.52 9.89 -20.14
N GLY A 70 -20.62 10.87 -19.99
CA GLY A 70 -19.17 10.68 -20.04
C GLY A 70 -18.54 10.17 -18.75
N LEU A 71 -19.24 10.22 -17.61
CA LEU A 71 -18.74 9.69 -16.34
C LEU A 71 -19.01 8.18 -16.18
N ARG A 72 -20.15 7.70 -16.72
CA ARG A 72 -20.53 6.27 -16.63
C ARG A 72 -19.49 5.34 -17.25
N ARG A 73 -18.84 5.76 -18.34
CA ARG A 73 -17.78 4.98 -19.01
C ARG A 73 -16.54 4.77 -18.14
N TYR A 74 -16.23 5.69 -17.23
CA TYR A 74 -15.11 5.54 -16.30
C TYR A 74 -15.53 4.95 -14.95
N ALA A 75 -16.83 4.74 -14.72
CA ALA A 75 -17.31 4.15 -13.47
C ALA A 75 -16.70 2.75 -13.24
N LEU A 76 -16.63 1.92 -14.30
CA LEU A 76 -16.00 0.60 -14.20
C LEU A 76 -14.49 0.70 -13.91
N ALA A 77 -13.79 1.58 -14.61
CA ALA A 77 -12.36 1.82 -14.38
C ALA A 77 -12.08 2.33 -12.96
N ALA A 78 -12.91 3.25 -12.46
CA ALA A 78 -12.82 3.78 -11.10
C ALA A 78 -13.11 2.70 -10.05
N VAL A 79 -14.08 1.81 -10.27
CA VAL A 79 -14.39 0.69 -9.37
C VAL A 79 -13.23 -0.31 -9.35
N VAL A 80 -12.66 -0.66 -10.52
CA VAL A 80 -11.49 -1.57 -10.57
C VAL A 80 -10.30 -0.93 -9.86
N LEU A 81 -10.02 0.36 -10.10
CA LEU A 81 -8.94 1.07 -9.42
C LEU A 81 -9.18 1.09 -7.90
N ALA A 82 -10.39 1.41 -7.46
CA ALA A 82 -10.74 1.40 -6.03
C ALA A 82 -10.60 0.00 -5.43
N ALA A 83 -11.00 -1.06 -6.14
CA ALA A 83 -10.85 -2.45 -5.69
C ALA A 83 -9.38 -2.86 -5.60
N VAL A 84 -8.54 -2.48 -6.56
CA VAL A 84 -7.09 -2.73 -6.52
C VAL A 84 -6.45 -1.96 -5.37
N LEU A 85 -6.78 -0.68 -5.17
CA LEU A 85 -6.28 0.11 -4.05
C LEU A 85 -6.74 -0.46 -2.70
N ALA A 86 -7.99 -0.89 -2.59
CA ALA A 86 -8.51 -1.55 -1.39
C ALA A 86 -7.78 -2.88 -1.15
N TYR A 87 -7.53 -3.67 -2.19
CA TYR A 87 -6.77 -4.93 -2.09
C TYR A 87 -5.32 -4.69 -1.67
N LEU A 88 -4.62 -3.74 -2.30
CA LEU A 88 -3.24 -3.38 -1.96
C LEU A 88 -3.16 -2.78 -0.56
N GLY A 89 -4.11 -1.91 -0.19
CA GLY A 89 -4.26 -1.37 1.15
C GLY A 89 -4.46 -2.50 2.17
N TRP A 90 -5.32 -3.48 1.87
CA TRP A 90 -5.52 -4.64 2.73
C TRP A 90 -4.29 -5.55 2.82
N GLN A 91 -3.51 -5.69 1.74
CA GLN A 91 -2.25 -6.42 1.79
C GLN A 91 -1.20 -5.71 2.65
N ARG A 92 -1.21 -4.37 2.67
CA ARG A 92 -0.24 -3.56 3.41
C ARG A 92 -0.61 -3.33 4.87
N PHE A 93 -1.89 -3.12 5.16
CA PHE A 93 -2.43 -2.75 6.48
C PHE A 93 -3.32 -3.83 7.09
N GLY A 94 -3.31 -5.05 6.53
CA GLY A 94 -4.07 -6.18 7.07
C GLY A 94 -3.70 -6.49 8.52
N PRO A 95 -4.54 -7.26 9.23
CA PRO A 95 -4.34 -7.56 10.64
C PRO A 95 -2.97 -8.20 10.87
N ALA A 96 -2.33 -7.79 11.96
CA ALA A 96 -0.99 -8.19 12.32
C ALA A 96 -0.90 -9.70 12.62
N LEU A 97 0.34 -10.19 12.69
CA LEU A 97 0.64 -11.52 13.22
C LEU A 97 0.09 -11.64 14.64
N GLU A 98 -0.70 -12.67 14.87
CA GLU A 98 -1.31 -12.97 16.17
C GLU A 98 -0.89 -14.38 16.58
N VAL A 99 -0.54 -14.53 17.87
CA VAL A 99 -0.11 -15.79 18.46
C VAL A 99 -1.28 -16.38 19.22
N ARG A 100 -1.66 -17.61 18.87
CA ARG A 100 -2.79 -18.31 19.48
C ARG A 100 -2.37 -19.22 20.61
N GLU A 101 -1.24 -19.89 20.43
CA GLU A 101 -0.76 -20.92 21.33
C GLU A 101 0.75 -21.04 21.21
N VAL A 102 1.40 -21.30 22.34
CA VAL A 102 2.83 -21.59 22.40
C VAL A 102 2.99 -22.87 23.21
N ALA A 103 3.54 -23.91 22.59
CA ALA A 103 3.84 -25.17 23.24
C ALA A 103 5.33 -25.45 23.09
N VAL A 104 5.99 -25.88 24.16
CA VAL A 104 7.39 -26.30 24.13
C VAL A 104 7.45 -27.81 24.32
N ALA A 105 8.20 -28.48 23.46
CA ALA A 105 8.36 -29.92 23.47
C ALA A 105 9.84 -30.29 23.29
N THR A 106 10.19 -31.46 23.79
CA THR A 106 11.50 -32.09 23.64
C THR A 106 11.30 -33.60 23.66
N ASP A 107 12.35 -34.37 23.36
CA ASP A 107 12.29 -35.82 23.56
C ASP A 107 12.09 -36.14 25.06
N PRO A 108 10.99 -36.80 25.45
CA PRO A 108 10.72 -37.12 26.85
C PRO A 108 11.78 -38.04 27.48
N LYS A 109 12.54 -38.78 26.68
CA LYS A 109 13.66 -39.60 27.17
C LYS A 109 14.87 -38.75 27.58
N GLY A 110 14.93 -37.50 27.12
CA GLY A 110 16.08 -36.64 27.28
C GLY A 110 17.24 -36.99 26.33
N PRO A 111 18.27 -36.13 26.29
CA PRO A 111 19.45 -36.38 25.46
C PRO A 111 20.25 -37.58 25.96
N SER A 112 20.94 -38.28 25.05
CA SER A 112 21.94 -39.30 25.41
C SER A 112 23.18 -38.68 26.04
N CYS A 113 24.04 -39.50 26.65
CA CYS A 113 25.34 -39.06 27.17
C CYS A 113 26.11 -38.22 26.14
N ASP A 114 26.68 -37.10 26.59
CA ASP A 114 27.52 -36.20 25.80
C ASP A 114 26.88 -35.74 24.47
N SER A 115 25.55 -35.52 24.47
CA SER A 115 24.79 -35.15 23.29
C SER A 115 24.05 -33.82 23.44
N THR A 116 23.51 -33.35 22.32
CA THR A 116 22.72 -32.11 22.25
C THR A 116 21.24 -32.45 22.26
N ALA A 117 20.50 -31.87 23.20
CA ALA A 117 19.04 -31.86 23.15
C ALA A 117 18.55 -30.80 22.16
N ASP A 118 17.64 -31.19 21.27
CA ASP A 118 16.85 -30.25 20.48
C ASP A 118 15.51 -30.01 21.19
N VAL A 119 15.37 -28.81 21.76
CA VAL A 119 14.12 -28.35 22.36
C VAL A 119 13.41 -27.49 21.33
N VAL A 120 12.16 -27.86 21.01
CA VAL A 120 11.38 -27.19 19.98
C VAL A 120 10.17 -26.53 20.59
N ALA A 121 10.05 -25.22 20.40
CA ALA A 121 8.80 -24.52 20.64
C ALA A 121 7.98 -24.42 19.35
N VAL A 122 6.73 -24.87 19.42
CA VAL A 122 5.73 -24.74 18.38
C VAL A 122 4.85 -23.55 18.71
N VAL A 123 4.97 -22.49 17.92
CA VAL A 123 4.14 -21.29 18.02
C VAL A 123 3.04 -21.37 16.97
N ARG A 124 1.77 -21.44 17.39
CA ARG A 124 0.62 -21.43 16.49
C ARG A 124 0.14 -20.02 16.25
N THR A 125 -0.03 -19.64 14.99
CA THR A 125 -0.37 -18.27 14.59
C THR A 125 -1.62 -18.23 13.71
N ASN A 126 -2.15 -17.04 13.49
CA ASN A 126 -3.30 -16.80 12.60
C ASN A 126 -2.98 -16.94 11.09
N GLY A 127 -1.78 -17.39 10.70
CA GLY A 127 -1.35 -17.55 9.30
C GLY A 127 -0.98 -16.24 8.59
N ARG A 128 -0.91 -15.12 9.33
CA ARG A 128 -0.45 -13.84 8.80
C ARG A 128 1.08 -13.79 8.76
N PRO A 129 1.67 -13.06 7.80
CA PRO A 129 3.10 -12.84 7.81
C PRO A 129 3.49 -11.90 8.95
N GLY A 130 4.67 -12.10 9.54
CA GLY A 130 5.20 -11.22 10.56
C GLY A 130 6.52 -11.71 11.14
N THR A 131 7.00 -11.04 12.18
CA THR A 131 8.23 -11.40 12.88
C THR A 131 7.90 -11.72 14.32
N LEU A 132 8.33 -12.90 14.78
CA LEU A 132 8.30 -13.29 16.17
C LEU A 132 9.63 -12.90 16.81
N THR A 133 9.55 -12.28 17.98
CA THR A 133 10.75 -11.94 18.75
C THR A 133 10.71 -12.70 20.06
N TYR A 134 11.71 -13.52 20.32
CA TYR A 134 11.71 -14.48 21.43
C TYR A 134 13.09 -14.62 22.06
N ARG A 135 13.14 -15.31 23.18
CA ARG A 135 14.38 -15.71 23.86
C ARG A 135 14.17 -17.00 24.64
N TRP A 136 15.26 -17.69 24.90
CA TRP A 136 15.30 -18.92 25.68
C TRP A 136 15.94 -18.67 27.04
N LEU A 137 15.32 -19.22 28.08
CA LEU A 137 15.85 -19.29 29.44
C LEU A 137 16.10 -20.77 29.75
N ARG A 138 17.30 -21.07 30.24
CA ARG A 138 17.73 -22.42 30.62
C ARG A 138 17.86 -22.52 32.14
N SER A 139 17.64 -23.70 32.72
CA SER A 139 17.76 -23.91 34.17
C SER A 139 19.17 -23.73 34.73
N ASP A 140 20.20 -23.69 33.88
CA ASP A 140 21.59 -23.35 34.26
C ASP A 140 21.79 -21.85 34.51
N GLY A 141 20.73 -21.04 34.39
CA GLY A 141 20.75 -19.58 34.55
C GLY A 141 21.20 -18.83 33.30
N THR A 142 21.52 -19.54 32.22
CA THR A 142 21.88 -18.91 30.95
C THR A 142 20.63 -18.46 30.20
N ARG A 143 20.73 -17.28 29.60
CA ARG A 143 19.67 -16.70 28.75
C ARG A 143 20.23 -16.49 27.37
N SER A 144 19.45 -16.82 26.35
CA SER A 144 19.81 -16.44 24.99
C SER A 144 19.63 -14.94 24.79
N GLU A 145 20.34 -14.41 23.79
CA GLU A 145 19.99 -13.14 23.19
C GLU A 145 18.56 -13.17 22.63
N GLN A 146 18.06 -11.99 22.29
CA GLN A 146 16.76 -11.87 21.65
C GLN A 146 16.87 -12.33 20.18
N LEU A 147 16.24 -13.45 19.87
CA LEU A 147 16.18 -14.03 18.52
C LEU A 147 14.94 -13.53 17.79
N THR A 148 15.04 -13.50 16.45
CA THR A 148 13.92 -13.13 15.58
C THR A 148 13.65 -14.24 14.57
N GLU A 149 12.40 -14.65 14.47
CA GLU A 149 11.93 -15.63 13.49
C GLU A 149 10.93 -14.98 12.54
N ARG A 150 11.09 -15.19 11.23
CA ARG A 150 10.17 -14.65 10.22
C ARG A 150 9.12 -15.69 9.85
N VAL A 151 7.87 -15.37 10.12
CA VAL A 151 6.73 -16.22 9.74
C VAL A 151 6.28 -15.85 8.33
N PRO A 152 6.36 -16.79 7.37
CA PRO A 152 5.90 -16.53 6.00
C PRO A 152 4.37 -16.46 5.93
N ARG A 153 3.85 -15.87 4.86
CA ARG A 153 2.41 -15.79 4.62
C ARG A 153 1.81 -17.20 4.53
N GLY A 154 0.74 -17.47 5.29
CA GLY A 154 0.11 -18.79 5.37
C GLY A 154 0.76 -19.75 6.36
N GLY A 155 1.88 -19.38 6.98
CA GLY A 155 2.51 -20.18 8.04
C GLY A 155 1.68 -20.11 9.32
N LYS A 156 0.99 -21.21 9.65
CA LYS A 156 0.18 -21.33 10.87
C LYS A 156 0.97 -21.86 12.07
N GLU A 157 2.16 -22.39 11.82
CA GLU A 157 3.04 -22.98 12.83
C GLU A 157 4.46 -22.50 12.54
N ALA A 158 5.12 -21.96 13.56
CA ALA A 158 6.54 -21.62 13.54
C ALA A 158 7.27 -22.47 14.57
N ARG A 159 8.39 -23.07 14.17
CA ARG A 159 9.22 -23.93 15.03
C ARG A 159 10.47 -23.18 15.44
N LEU A 160 10.61 -22.95 16.73
CA LEU A 160 11.77 -22.27 17.31
C LEU A 160 12.62 -23.34 17.99
N HIS A 161 13.86 -23.48 17.54
CA HIS A 161 14.76 -24.52 18.02
C HIS A 161 15.74 -23.97 19.04
N LEU A 162 16.00 -24.75 20.09
CA LEU A 162 17.07 -24.56 21.05
C LEU A 162 17.92 -25.82 21.08
N LEU A 163 19.16 -25.68 20.61
CA LEU A 163 20.17 -26.71 20.71
C LEU A 163 20.95 -26.53 22.02
N TRP A 164 20.85 -27.50 22.92
CA TRP A 164 21.52 -27.47 24.22
C TRP A 164 22.39 -28.71 24.42
N THR A 165 23.71 -28.51 24.44
CA THR A 165 24.69 -29.58 24.67
C THR A 165 24.83 -29.92 26.15
N PHE A 166 24.75 -31.20 26.48
CA PHE A 166 25.03 -31.76 27.79
C PHE A 166 26.34 -32.54 27.73
N GLN A 167 27.17 -32.43 28.77
CA GLN A 167 28.44 -33.13 28.87
C GLN A 167 28.65 -33.67 30.27
N GLY A 168 29.27 -34.84 30.36
CA GLY A 168 29.61 -35.51 31.61
C GLY A 168 28.55 -36.50 32.10
N ALA A 169 28.99 -37.37 33.01
CA ALA A 169 28.14 -38.35 33.67
C ALA A 169 27.37 -37.72 34.84
N GLY A 170 26.11 -38.14 35.01
CA GLY A 170 25.26 -37.66 36.11
C GLY A 170 23.78 -37.66 35.75
N THR A 171 22.96 -37.24 36.70
CA THR A 171 21.51 -37.06 36.50
C THR A 171 21.14 -35.65 36.95
N TYR A 172 20.64 -34.85 36.01
CA TYR A 172 20.33 -33.45 36.27
C TYR A 172 18.96 -33.09 35.68
N PRO A 173 18.08 -32.41 36.45
CA PRO A 173 16.86 -31.83 35.90
C PRO A 173 17.23 -30.64 35.00
N ALA A 174 16.67 -30.62 33.80
CA ALA A 174 16.85 -29.56 32.81
C ALA A 174 15.49 -28.92 32.52
N LYS A 175 15.42 -27.59 32.62
CA LYS A 175 14.24 -26.82 32.24
C LYS A 175 14.61 -25.86 31.11
N ALA A 176 13.81 -25.86 30.06
CA ALA A 176 13.90 -24.90 28.98
C ALA A 176 12.59 -24.10 28.92
N GLU A 177 12.71 -22.79 28.99
CA GLU A 177 11.59 -21.86 28.93
C GLU A 177 11.74 -20.94 27.73
N LEU A 178 10.69 -20.84 26.93
CA LEU A 178 10.56 -19.87 25.86
C LEU A 178 9.81 -18.66 26.39
N GLU A 179 10.41 -17.49 26.27
CA GLU A 179 9.75 -16.20 26.49
C GLU A 179 9.59 -15.52 25.13
N LEU A 180 8.34 -15.46 24.67
CA LEU A 180 7.95 -14.69 23.49
C LEU A 180 7.73 -13.23 23.91
N VAL A 181 8.41 -12.30 23.25
CA VAL A 181 8.39 -10.87 23.58
C VAL A 181 7.44 -10.09 22.67
N SER A 182 7.36 -10.47 21.39
CA SER A 182 6.55 -9.83 20.36
C SER A 182 6.01 -10.89 19.39
N PRO A 183 4.79 -10.77 18.86
CA PRO A 183 3.84 -9.65 18.93
C PRO A 183 3.11 -9.50 20.27
N GLU A 184 2.95 -10.60 21.01
CA GLU A 184 2.38 -10.63 22.35
C GLU A 184 3.33 -11.37 23.28
N ARG A 185 3.24 -11.05 24.58
CA ARG A 185 4.05 -11.73 25.59
C ARG A 185 3.40 -13.06 25.97
N HIS A 186 4.12 -14.14 25.69
CA HIS A 186 3.71 -15.51 26.03
C HIS A 186 4.92 -16.25 26.61
N THR A 187 4.66 -17.11 27.60
CA THR A 187 5.68 -17.97 28.18
C THR A 187 5.24 -19.41 28.15
N ALA A 188 6.17 -20.30 27.83
CA ALA A 188 5.93 -21.73 27.85
C ALA A 188 7.23 -22.43 28.22
N SER A 189 7.13 -23.52 28.98
CA SER A 189 8.31 -24.24 29.46
C SER A 189 8.14 -25.74 29.34
N VAL A 190 9.25 -26.43 29.21
CA VAL A 190 9.33 -27.89 29.26
C VAL A 190 10.44 -28.30 30.22
N GLU A 191 10.19 -29.38 30.95
CA GLU A 191 11.12 -29.98 31.88
C GLU A 191 11.45 -31.40 31.40
N PHE A 192 12.73 -31.74 31.43
CA PHE A 192 13.23 -33.06 31.11
C PHE A 192 14.42 -33.38 32.01
N THR A 193 14.86 -34.64 32.03
CA THR A 193 15.99 -35.04 32.87
C THR A 193 17.08 -35.62 31.99
N TYR A 194 18.28 -35.04 32.06
CA TYR A 194 19.45 -35.66 31.47
C TYR A 194 19.92 -36.80 32.38
N ARG A 195 20.11 -37.98 31.82
CA ARG A 195 20.58 -39.17 32.54
C ARG A 195 21.74 -39.77 31.77
N CYS A 196 22.90 -39.78 32.40
CA CYS A 196 24.07 -40.47 31.89
C CYS A 196 24.70 -41.31 32.99
N SER A 197 24.57 -42.63 32.87
CA SER A 197 25.32 -43.60 33.66
C SER A 197 26.71 -43.79 33.05
N ARG A 198 27.74 -43.91 33.90
CA ARG A 198 29.09 -44.30 33.48
C ARG A 198 29.11 -45.69 32.83
#